data_AF-A0A919DDZ6-F1
#
_entry.id   AF-A0A919DDZ6-F1
#
_cell.length_a   1.000
_cell.length_b   1.000
_cell.length_c   1.000
_cell.angle_alpha   90.00
_cell.angle_beta   90.00
_cell.angle_gamma   90.00
#
_symmetry.space_group_name_H-M   'P 1'
#
loop_
_entity.id
_entity.type
_entity.pdbx_description
1 polymer ?
#
loop_
_entity_poly.entity_id
_entity_poly.type
_entity_poly.pdbx_seq_one_letter_code
_entity_poly.pdbx_strand_id
1 'polypeptide(L)'
;MTLGKVLAGLVAIAVAMVVLKALQDRPADPQEVKEAMAAEMDTLRTEADKRHPNLAKSEALQAVAAERASAQLAQQTGDKRALTAASLFYGFYFVNTRARPEYCRSHGVDLAPFAKAFDAVHAAERDRARALLLRNGTDPETLYPLMRDQLGVTVAQDMQDTAKGIQGSAADACRVLNEHAAQFAATLVLPPEVRQALMQ
;
A
#
# COMPACT_ATOMS: atom_id res chain seq x y z
N MET A 1 18.42 -19.41 7.38
CA MET A 1 17.28 -18.95 6.57
C MET A 1 17.17 -17.45 6.74
N THR A 2 17.73 -16.68 5.81
CA THR A 2 17.41 -15.26 5.70
C THR A 2 15.95 -15.19 5.27
N LEU A 3 15.05 -14.78 6.17
CA LEU A 3 13.72 -14.29 5.79
C LEU A 3 13.98 -13.20 4.75
N GLY A 4 13.90 -13.57 3.48
CA GLY A 4 14.14 -12.68 2.37
C GLY A 4 13.21 -11.49 2.53
N LYS A 5 13.80 -10.30 2.64
CA LYS A 5 13.20 -8.97 2.73
C LYS A 5 11.71 -9.00 2.34
N VAL A 6 10.83 -9.24 3.31
CA VAL A 6 9.38 -9.22 3.10
C VAL A 6 9.00 -7.75 2.92
N LEU A 7 9.14 -7.27 1.68
CA LEU A 7 8.90 -5.88 1.25
C LEU A 7 7.40 -5.60 1.05
N ALA A 8 6.54 -6.17 1.89
CA ALA A 8 5.09 -6.27 1.72
C ALA A 8 4.28 -4.95 1.74
N GLY A 9 4.90 -3.79 1.51
CA GLY A 9 4.27 -2.47 1.65
C GLY A 9 3.89 -1.73 0.37
N LEU A 10 4.58 -1.93 -0.76
CA LEU A 10 4.65 -0.89 -1.81
C LEU A 10 3.56 -0.93 -2.90
N VAL A 11 2.77 -2.01 -3.02
CA VAL A 11 1.73 -2.11 -4.06
C VAL A 11 0.62 -1.06 -3.92
N ALA A 12 0.40 -0.56 -2.70
CA ALA A 12 -0.69 0.39 -2.42
C ALA A 12 -0.50 1.78 -3.05
N ILE A 13 0.71 2.07 -3.52
CA ILE A 13 1.10 3.33 -4.14
C ILE A 13 0.33 3.59 -5.43
N ALA A 14 0.21 2.57 -6.29
CA ALA A 14 -0.49 2.66 -7.56
C ALA A 14 -1.96 3.03 -7.42
N VAL A 15 -2.63 2.34 -6.51
CA VAL A 15 -4.05 2.52 -6.23
C VAL A 15 -4.33 3.95 -5.73
N ALA A 16 -3.44 4.50 -4.90
CA ALA A 16 -3.56 5.86 -4.39
C ALA A 16 -3.39 6.94 -5.47
N MET A 17 -2.58 6.69 -6.52
CA MET A 17 -2.39 7.65 -7.61
C MET A 17 -3.65 7.82 -8.47
N VAL A 18 -4.37 6.72 -8.74
CA VAL A 18 -5.63 6.78 -9.51
C VAL A 18 -6.71 7.54 -8.75
N VAL A 19 -6.86 7.26 -7.45
CA VAL A 19 -7.84 7.95 -6.60
C VAL A 19 -7.56 9.44 -6.53
N LEU A 20 -6.29 9.84 -6.37
CA LEU A 20 -5.90 11.26 -6.39
C LEU A 20 -6.28 11.96 -7.70
N LYS A 21 -5.96 11.33 -8.84
CA LYS A 21 -6.27 11.90 -10.15
C LYS A 21 -7.78 12.05 -10.35
N ALA A 22 -8.54 11.02 -9.97
CA ALA A 22 -9.99 11.05 -10.08
C ALA A 22 -10.63 12.13 -9.20
N LEU A 23 -10.14 12.32 -7.97
CA LEU A 23 -10.63 13.37 -7.06
C LEU A 23 -10.25 14.79 -7.50
N GLN A 24 -9.16 14.96 -8.26
CA GLN A 24 -8.75 16.26 -8.80
C GLN A 24 -9.55 16.68 -10.03
N ASP A 25 -9.96 15.73 -10.88
CA ASP A 25 -10.53 16.04 -12.21
C ASP A 25 -12.07 16.27 -12.19
N ARG A 26 -12.81 15.90 -11.12
CA ARG A 26 -14.25 16.19 -10.79
C ARG A 26 -14.72 15.24 -9.66
N PRO A 27 -15.93 15.34 -9.06
CA PRO A 27 -16.46 14.22 -8.27
C PRO A 27 -16.75 13.06 -9.24
N ALA A 28 -15.76 12.20 -9.45
CA ALA A 28 -15.89 10.99 -10.24
C ALA A 28 -16.93 10.07 -9.57
N ASP A 29 -17.76 9.42 -10.39
CA ASP A 29 -18.64 8.35 -9.91
C ASP A 29 -17.77 7.28 -9.22
N PRO A 30 -18.06 6.86 -7.97
CA PRO A 30 -17.31 5.80 -7.31
C PRO A 30 -17.09 4.55 -8.17
N GLN A 31 -18.02 4.24 -9.07
CA GLN A 31 -17.86 3.11 -9.99
C GLN A 31 -16.76 3.37 -11.04
N GLU A 32 -16.72 4.56 -11.65
CA GLU A 32 -15.67 4.95 -12.58
C GLU A 32 -14.29 4.93 -11.92
N VAL A 33 -14.20 5.38 -10.65
CA VAL A 33 -12.95 5.33 -9.88
C VAL A 33 -12.47 3.88 -9.70
N LYS A 34 -13.39 2.97 -9.34
CA LYS A 34 -13.06 1.55 -9.16
C LYS A 34 -12.59 0.90 -10.47
N GLU A 35 -13.25 1.20 -11.58
CA GLU A 35 -12.87 0.68 -12.90
C GLU A 35 -11.50 1.20 -13.35
N ALA A 36 -11.24 2.49 -13.17
CA ALA A 36 -9.94 3.08 -13.46
C ALA A 36 -8.83 2.46 -12.61
N MET A 37 -9.10 2.18 -11.33
CA MET A 37 -8.15 1.51 -10.46
C MET A 37 -7.87 0.07 -10.90
N ALA A 38 -8.90 -0.68 -11.30
CA ALA A 38 -8.74 -2.04 -11.80
C ALA A 38 -7.86 -2.06 -13.07
N ALA A 39 -8.14 -1.17 -14.02
CA ALA A 39 -7.38 -1.05 -15.27
C ALA A 39 -5.91 -0.65 -15.03
N GLU A 40 -5.65 0.29 -14.13
CA GLU A 40 -4.27 0.68 -13.77
C GLU A 40 -3.53 -0.49 -13.11
N MET A 41 -4.22 -1.25 -12.25
CA MET A 41 -3.62 -2.41 -11.58
C MET A 41 -3.31 -3.55 -12.55
N ASP A 42 -4.13 -3.76 -13.57
CA ASP A 42 -3.84 -4.74 -14.63
C ASP A 42 -2.66 -4.29 -15.50
N THR A 43 -2.56 -2.99 -15.78
CA THR A 43 -1.40 -2.40 -16.45
C THR A 43 -0.13 -2.67 -15.66
N LEU A 44 -0.16 -2.42 -14.35
CA LEU A 44 0.97 -2.64 -13.45
C LEU A 44 1.37 -4.10 -13.32
N ARG A 45 0.41 -5.02 -13.24
CA ARG A 45 0.68 -6.46 -13.23
C ARG A 45 1.36 -6.90 -14.52
N THR A 46 0.84 -6.44 -15.66
CA THR A 46 1.42 -6.75 -16.97
C THR A 46 2.86 -6.23 -17.08
N GLU A 47 3.10 -5.00 -16.60
CA GLU A 47 4.44 -4.43 -16.58
C GLU A 47 5.38 -5.19 -15.63
N ALA A 48 4.91 -5.53 -14.42
CA ALA A 48 5.66 -6.28 -13.44
C ALA A 48 6.06 -7.67 -13.96
N ASP A 49 5.13 -8.41 -14.55
CA ASP A 49 5.39 -9.74 -15.13
C ASP A 49 6.42 -9.65 -16.28
N LYS A 50 6.35 -8.59 -17.10
CA LYS A 50 7.28 -8.39 -18.22
C LYS A 50 8.69 -8.01 -17.74
N ARG A 51 8.79 -7.10 -16.76
CA ARG A 51 10.06 -6.51 -16.33
C ARG A 51 10.78 -7.35 -15.27
N HIS A 52 10.03 -8.12 -14.49
CA HIS A 52 10.55 -8.92 -13.38
C HIS A 52 10.02 -10.37 -13.42
N PRO A 53 10.19 -11.12 -14.52
CA PRO A 53 9.60 -12.45 -14.69
C PRO A 53 10.11 -13.50 -13.68
N ASN A 54 11.22 -13.23 -12.99
CA ASN A 54 11.86 -14.14 -12.04
C ASN A 54 11.58 -13.81 -10.57
N LEU A 55 10.85 -12.72 -10.28
CA LEU A 55 10.47 -12.35 -8.91
C LEU A 55 9.12 -12.95 -8.54
N ALA A 56 8.83 -13.03 -7.24
CA ALA A 56 7.46 -13.29 -6.79
C ALA A 56 6.52 -12.18 -7.30
N LYS A 57 5.27 -12.51 -7.60
CA LYS A 57 4.32 -11.56 -8.22
C LYS A 57 4.15 -10.29 -7.39
N SER A 58 4.01 -10.45 -6.07
CA SER A 58 3.94 -9.33 -5.13
C SER A 58 5.22 -8.48 -5.14
N GLU A 59 6.40 -9.08 -5.17
CA GLU A 59 7.69 -8.38 -5.22
C GLU A 59 7.89 -7.63 -6.55
N ALA A 60 7.58 -8.27 -7.69
CA ALA A 60 7.60 -7.65 -9.01
C ALA A 60 6.69 -6.42 -9.07
N LEU A 61 5.48 -6.54 -8.53
CA LEU A 61 4.49 -5.46 -8.50
C LEU A 61 4.94 -4.30 -7.60
N GLN A 62 5.57 -4.60 -6.46
CA GLN A 62 6.15 -3.60 -5.56
C GLN A 62 7.27 -2.81 -6.22
N ALA A 63 8.17 -3.48 -6.96
CA ALA A 63 9.27 -2.82 -7.65
C ALA A 63 8.75 -1.81 -8.68
N VAL A 64 7.85 -2.22 -9.56
CA VAL A 64 7.25 -1.33 -10.57
C VAL A 64 6.46 -0.19 -9.91
N ALA A 65 5.66 -0.49 -8.88
CA ALA A 65 4.89 0.54 -8.17
C ALA A 65 5.81 1.59 -7.53
N ALA A 66 6.92 1.17 -6.90
CA ALA A 66 7.89 2.07 -6.29
C ALA A 66 8.57 2.97 -7.33
N GLU A 67 8.98 2.41 -8.47
CA GLU A 67 9.58 3.19 -9.55
C GLU A 67 8.60 4.23 -10.11
N ARG A 68 7.34 3.86 -10.35
CA ARG A 68 6.30 4.80 -10.80
C ARG A 68 6.06 5.90 -9.77
N ALA A 69 6.03 5.56 -8.49
CA ALA A 69 5.93 6.54 -7.40
C ALA A 69 7.04 7.58 -7.47
N SER A 70 8.29 7.11 -7.56
CA SER A 70 9.47 7.96 -7.58
C SER A 70 9.51 8.82 -8.85
N ALA A 71 9.17 8.24 -10.01
CA ALA A 71 9.07 8.99 -11.26
C ALA A 71 8.00 10.08 -11.20
N GLN A 72 6.82 9.79 -10.63
CA GLN A 72 5.76 10.78 -10.47
C GLN A 72 6.17 11.91 -9.51
N LEU A 73 6.75 11.58 -8.36
CA LEU A 73 7.21 12.59 -7.39
C LEU A 73 8.34 13.47 -7.95
N ALA A 74 9.21 12.91 -8.80
CA ALA A 74 10.28 13.66 -9.45
C ALA A 74 9.76 14.74 -10.41
N GLN A 75 8.55 14.57 -10.96
CA GLN A 75 7.90 15.54 -11.87
C GLN A 75 7.10 16.61 -11.12
N GLN A 76 7.08 16.57 -9.78
CA GLN A 76 6.28 17.46 -8.95
C GLN A 76 7.15 18.24 -7.96
N THR A 77 6.67 19.41 -7.56
CA THR A 77 7.33 20.26 -6.56
C THR A 77 6.30 20.84 -5.59
N GLY A 78 6.79 21.36 -4.45
CA GLY A 78 5.96 22.03 -3.43
C GLY A 78 4.77 21.20 -2.96
N ASP A 79 3.63 21.88 -2.78
CA ASP A 79 2.42 21.29 -2.21
C ASP A 79 1.88 20.09 -3.01
N LYS A 80 2.02 20.12 -4.34
CA LYS A 80 1.57 18.99 -5.19
C LYS A 80 2.36 17.72 -4.92
N ARG A 81 3.68 17.85 -4.70
CA ARG A 81 4.56 16.73 -4.37
C ARG A 81 4.23 16.17 -2.99
N ALA A 82 4.03 17.04 -2.00
CA ALA A 82 3.66 16.64 -0.64
C ALA A 82 2.28 15.96 -0.59
N LEU A 83 1.30 16.49 -1.33
CA LEU A 83 -0.04 15.91 -1.41
C LEU A 83 -0.05 14.53 -2.08
N THR A 84 0.75 14.37 -3.14
CA THR A 84 0.94 13.06 -3.77
C THR A 84 1.55 12.07 -2.77
N ALA A 85 2.62 12.45 -2.07
CA ALA A 85 3.25 11.60 -1.06
C ALA A 85 2.30 11.24 0.10
N ALA A 86 1.44 12.17 0.54
CA ALA A 86 0.42 11.91 1.55
C ALA A 86 -0.59 10.84 1.13
N SER A 87 -0.98 10.84 -0.15
CA SER A 87 -1.92 9.83 -0.65
C SER A 87 -1.26 8.48 -0.84
N LEU A 88 -0.02 8.46 -1.35
CA LEU A 88 0.80 7.24 -1.40
C LEU A 88 0.95 6.61 -0.02
N PHE A 89 1.20 7.44 1.00
CA PHE A 89 1.23 7.00 2.40
C PHE A 89 -0.09 6.36 2.81
N TYR A 90 -1.23 6.96 2.50
CA TYR A 90 -2.52 6.39 2.92
C TYR A 90 -2.84 5.06 2.23
N GLY A 91 -2.43 4.87 0.97
CA GLY A 91 -2.46 3.53 0.38
C GLY A 91 -1.65 2.54 1.22
N PHE A 92 -0.38 2.86 1.48
CA PHE A 92 0.53 2.03 2.28
C PHE A 92 -0.04 1.74 3.68
N TYR A 93 -0.62 2.75 4.32
CA TYR A 93 -1.24 2.66 5.63
C TYR A 93 -2.48 1.74 5.61
N PHE A 94 -3.38 1.89 4.64
CA PHE A 94 -4.59 1.08 4.55
C PHE A 94 -4.31 -0.39 4.24
N VAL A 95 -3.29 -0.71 3.43
CA VAL A 95 -2.88 -2.10 3.23
C VAL A 95 -2.54 -2.78 4.55
N ASN A 96 -1.76 -2.10 5.39
CA ASN A 96 -1.21 -2.71 6.60
C ASN A 96 -2.13 -2.63 7.81
N THR A 97 -2.98 -1.60 7.90
CA THR A 97 -3.87 -1.39 9.06
C THR A 97 -5.32 -1.79 8.83
N ARG A 98 -5.73 -2.06 7.57
CA ARG A 98 -7.10 -2.45 7.23
C ARG A 98 -7.19 -3.68 6.36
N ALA A 99 -6.72 -3.60 5.11
CA ALA A 99 -6.93 -4.68 4.14
C ALA A 99 -6.27 -5.99 4.57
N ARG A 100 -5.03 -5.93 5.11
CA ARG A 100 -4.34 -7.12 5.64
C ARG A 100 -5.01 -7.68 6.90
N PRO A 101 -5.36 -6.89 7.92
CA PRO A 101 -6.19 -7.37 9.02
C PRO A 101 -7.53 -7.98 8.58
N GLU A 102 -8.22 -7.39 7.60
CA GLU A 102 -9.47 -7.96 7.07
C GLU A 102 -9.26 -9.32 6.40
N TYR A 103 -8.22 -9.45 5.56
CA TYR A 103 -7.84 -10.72 4.95
C TYR A 103 -7.47 -11.76 6.01
N CYS A 104 -6.60 -11.42 6.96
CA CYS A 104 -6.18 -12.37 7.97
C CYS A 104 -7.33 -12.82 8.88
N ARG A 105 -8.29 -11.93 9.15
CA ARG A 105 -9.52 -12.28 9.88
C ARG A 105 -10.37 -13.31 9.13
N SER A 106 -10.47 -13.24 7.79
CA SER A 106 -11.19 -14.25 7.00
C SER A 106 -10.50 -15.62 7.02
N HIS A 107 -9.23 -15.67 7.43
CA HIS A 107 -8.44 -16.88 7.67
C HIS A 107 -8.30 -17.24 9.16
N GLY A 108 -9.09 -16.64 10.05
CA GLY A 108 -9.14 -16.97 11.48
C GLY A 108 -7.98 -16.42 12.31
N VAL A 109 -7.23 -15.43 11.81
CA VAL A 109 -6.09 -14.81 12.50
C VAL A 109 -6.39 -13.33 12.78
N ASP A 110 -6.37 -12.92 14.05
CA ASP A 110 -6.49 -11.51 14.43
C ASP A 110 -5.14 -10.79 14.30
N LEU A 111 -5.05 -9.85 13.37
CA LEU A 111 -3.83 -9.08 13.09
C LEU A 111 -3.77 -7.74 13.85
N ALA A 112 -4.63 -7.51 14.84
CA ALA A 112 -4.63 -6.28 15.65
C ALA A 112 -3.25 -5.94 16.27
N PRO A 113 -2.45 -6.89 16.79
CA PRO A 113 -1.11 -6.59 17.30
C PRO A 113 -0.18 -5.97 16.25
N PHE A 114 -0.11 -6.56 15.05
CA PHE A 114 0.64 -6.01 13.93
C PHE A 114 0.12 -4.63 13.51
N ALA A 115 -1.20 -4.49 13.32
CA ALA A 115 -1.78 -3.22 12.88
C ALA A 115 -1.48 -2.09 13.87
N LYS A 116 -1.55 -2.37 15.18
CA LYS A 116 -1.18 -1.42 16.24
C LYS A 116 0.32 -1.08 16.22
N ALA A 117 1.18 -2.07 16.02
CA ALA A 117 2.62 -1.85 15.92
C ALA A 117 2.96 -0.98 14.69
N PHE A 118 2.33 -1.27 13.55
CA PHE A 118 2.48 -0.48 12.33
C PHE A 118 2.02 0.96 12.53
N ASP A 119 0.84 1.16 13.11
CA ASP A 119 0.33 2.50 13.41
C ASP A 119 1.29 3.30 14.31
N ALA A 120 1.84 2.66 15.35
CA ALA A 120 2.78 3.30 16.26
C ALA A 120 4.10 3.69 15.56
N VAL A 121 4.62 2.84 14.68
CA VAL A 121 5.87 3.12 13.93
C VAL A 121 5.69 4.26 12.93
N HIS A 122 4.52 4.37 12.30
CA HIS A 122 4.25 5.32 11.21
C HIS A 122 3.35 6.50 11.63
N ALA A 123 3.23 6.76 12.94
CA ALA A 123 2.33 7.77 13.48
C ALA A 123 2.66 9.19 12.97
N ALA A 124 3.95 9.54 12.87
CA ALA A 124 4.38 10.86 12.41
C ALA A 124 4.01 11.10 10.94
N GLU A 125 4.29 10.11 10.08
CA GLU A 125 3.90 10.13 8.67
C GLU A 125 2.37 10.19 8.52
N ARG A 126 1.62 9.43 9.34
CA ARG A 126 0.15 9.44 9.36
C ARG A 126 -0.42 10.80 9.70
N ASP A 127 0.06 11.40 10.79
CA ASP A 127 -0.45 12.70 11.24
C ASP A 127 -0.15 13.80 10.22
N ARG A 128 1.04 13.76 9.59
CA ARG A 128 1.41 14.68 8.51
C ARG A 128 0.56 14.48 7.26
N ALA A 129 0.40 13.25 6.79
CA ALA A 129 -0.40 12.93 5.61
C ALA A 129 -1.86 13.34 5.80
N ARG A 130 -2.42 13.06 6.99
CA ARG A 130 -3.79 13.45 7.36
C ARG A 130 -4.00 14.95 7.30
N ALA A 131 -3.08 15.72 7.89
CA ALA A 131 -3.16 17.17 7.88
C ALA A 131 -3.07 17.74 6.45
N LEU A 132 -2.21 17.19 5.60
CA LEU A 132 -2.10 17.60 4.20
C LEU A 132 -3.38 17.34 3.41
N LEU A 133 -3.95 16.14 3.51
CA LEU A 133 -5.18 15.77 2.81
C LEU A 133 -6.37 16.63 3.28
N LEU A 134 -6.55 16.79 4.59
CA LEU A 134 -7.65 17.58 5.15
C LEU A 134 -7.57 19.06 4.75
N ARG A 135 -6.39 19.66 4.76
CA ARG A 135 -6.21 21.05 4.28
C ARG A 135 -6.52 21.21 2.79
N ASN A 136 -6.43 20.13 2.02
CA ASN A 136 -6.80 20.09 0.61
C ASN A 136 -8.22 19.52 0.38
N GLY A 137 -9.06 19.50 1.43
CA GLY A 137 -10.47 19.14 1.33
C GLY A 137 -10.76 17.64 1.18
N THR A 138 -9.75 16.78 1.40
CA THR A 138 -9.91 15.32 1.33
C THR A 138 -9.83 14.72 2.73
N ASP A 139 -10.89 14.07 3.19
CA ASP A 139 -10.80 13.21 4.37
C ASP A 139 -10.27 11.83 3.95
N PRO A 140 -9.07 11.41 4.40
CA PRO A 140 -8.48 10.13 4.03
C PRO A 140 -9.40 8.94 4.33
N GLU A 141 -10.26 9.04 5.34
CA GLU A 141 -11.18 7.96 5.71
C GLU A 141 -12.18 7.62 4.60
N THR A 142 -12.49 8.58 3.73
CA THR A 142 -13.39 8.37 2.60
C THR A 142 -12.73 7.62 1.44
N LEU A 143 -11.39 7.50 1.44
CA LEU A 143 -10.63 6.82 0.38
C LEU A 143 -10.65 5.30 0.52
N TYR A 144 -10.68 4.78 1.75
CA TYR A 144 -10.61 3.33 1.97
C TYR A 144 -11.76 2.55 1.30
N PRO A 145 -13.04 2.96 1.41
CA PRO A 145 -14.14 2.27 0.72
C PRO A 145 -13.96 2.18 -0.80
N LEU A 146 -13.33 3.19 -1.42
CA LEU A 146 -13.03 3.19 -2.85
C LEU A 146 -11.92 2.19 -3.19
N MET A 147 -10.94 2.05 -2.29
CA MET A 147 -9.75 1.23 -2.49
C MET A 147 -9.86 -0.21 -2.00
N ARG A 148 -10.83 -0.49 -1.12
CA ARG A 148 -10.92 -1.74 -0.35
C ARG A 148 -10.77 -2.99 -1.19
N ASP A 149 -11.54 -3.11 -2.26
CA ASP A 149 -11.57 -4.32 -3.09
C ASP A 149 -10.19 -4.58 -3.72
N GLN A 150 -9.58 -3.53 -4.27
CA GLN A 150 -8.29 -3.63 -4.95
C GLN A 150 -7.12 -3.84 -3.97
N LEU A 151 -7.17 -3.22 -2.79
CA LEU A 151 -6.22 -3.50 -1.72
C LEU A 151 -6.37 -4.93 -1.20
N GLY A 152 -7.61 -5.45 -1.13
CA GLY A 152 -7.89 -6.84 -0.77
C GLY A 152 -7.24 -7.84 -1.74
N VAL A 153 -7.37 -7.62 -3.05
CA VAL A 153 -6.72 -8.47 -4.06
C VAL A 153 -5.20 -8.43 -3.93
N THR A 154 -4.65 -7.24 -3.70
CA THR A 154 -3.21 -7.03 -3.50
C THR A 154 -2.69 -7.79 -2.28
N VAL A 155 -3.37 -7.65 -1.15
CA VAL A 155 -3.05 -8.35 0.09
C VAL A 155 -3.17 -9.85 -0.10
N ALA A 156 -4.21 -10.33 -0.77
CA ALA A 156 -4.38 -11.77 -1.01
C ALA A 156 -3.20 -12.36 -1.80
N GLN A 157 -2.72 -11.66 -2.83
CA GLN A 157 -1.53 -12.09 -3.59
C GLN A 157 -0.26 -12.07 -2.72
N ASP A 158 -0.03 -11.00 -1.96
CA ASP A 158 1.09 -10.86 -1.03
C ASP A 158 1.12 -11.98 0.02
N MET A 159 -0.04 -12.28 0.61
CA MET A 159 -0.14 -13.36 1.60
C MET A 159 0.01 -14.75 0.98
N GLN A 160 -0.45 -14.96 -0.26
CA GLN A 160 -0.23 -16.21 -0.99
C GLN A 160 1.25 -16.43 -1.29
N ASP A 161 1.97 -15.39 -1.73
CA ASP A 161 3.41 -15.48 -2.00
C ASP A 161 4.20 -15.71 -0.71
N THR A 162 3.82 -15.03 0.37
CA THR A 162 4.39 -15.26 1.70
C THR A 162 4.17 -16.70 2.17
N ALA A 163 2.94 -17.21 2.07
CA ALA A 163 2.59 -18.58 2.42
C ALA A 163 3.42 -19.61 1.63
N LYS A 164 3.60 -19.40 0.31
CA LYS A 164 4.48 -20.24 -0.52
C LYS A 164 5.93 -20.18 -0.03
N GLY A 165 6.45 -18.99 0.25
CA GLY A 165 7.83 -18.78 0.71
C GLY A 165 8.15 -19.49 2.02
N ILE A 166 7.17 -19.57 2.93
CA ILE A 166 7.30 -20.30 4.21
C ILE A 166 6.78 -21.75 4.14
N GLN A 167 6.34 -22.22 2.97
CA GLN A 167 5.72 -23.54 2.78
C GLN A 167 4.54 -23.80 3.73
N GLY A 168 3.71 -22.79 3.97
CA GLY A 168 2.58 -22.82 4.89
C GLY A 168 1.25 -22.45 4.24
N SER A 169 0.24 -22.29 5.09
CA SER A 169 -1.09 -21.80 4.75
C SER A 169 -1.17 -20.27 4.79
N ALA A 170 -2.27 -19.70 4.29
CA ALA A 170 -2.57 -18.27 4.44
C ALA A 170 -2.62 -17.85 5.93
N ALA A 171 -3.14 -18.72 6.80
CA ALA A 171 -3.15 -18.49 8.24
C ALA A 171 -1.74 -18.46 8.84
N ASP A 172 -0.83 -19.33 8.37
CA ASP A 172 0.58 -19.30 8.78
C ASP A 172 1.25 -17.99 8.39
N ALA A 173 1.03 -17.55 7.15
CA ALA A 173 1.57 -16.28 6.66
C ALA A 173 1.06 -15.08 7.49
N CYS A 174 -0.21 -15.08 7.89
CA CYS A 174 -0.77 -14.07 8.80
C CYS A 174 -0.19 -14.15 10.21
N ARG A 175 0.02 -15.36 10.77
CA ARG A 175 0.56 -15.53 12.14
C ARG A 175 1.98 -15.02 12.28
N VAL A 176 2.83 -15.26 11.27
CA VAL A 176 4.22 -14.79 11.26
C VAL A 176 4.30 -13.27 11.45
N LEU A 177 3.34 -12.51 10.92
CA LEU A 177 3.30 -11.05 11.08
C LEU A 177 3.07 -10.62 12.53
N ASN A 178 2.32 -11.38 13.33
CA ASN A 178 2.10 -11.07 14.75
C ASN A 178 3.29 -11.49 15.62
N GLU A 179 3.90 -12.64 15.34
CA GLU A 179 5.04 -13.17 16.10
C GLU A 179 6.20 -12.16 16.16
N HIS A 180 6.36 -11.37 15.10
CA HIS A 180 7.37 -10.32 15.00
C HIS A 180 6.77 -8.96 14.66
N ALA A 181 5.58 -8.64 15.18
CA ALA A 181 4.80 -7.45 14.84
C ALA A 181 5.60 -6.14 14.77
N ALA A 182 6.34 -5.81 15.85
CA ALA A 182 7.13 -4.58 15.90
C ALA A 182 8.29 -4.58 14.89
N GLN A 183 8.95 -5.73 14.71
CA GLN A 183 10.05 -5.86 13.77
C GLN A 183 9.55 -5.74 12.32
N PHE A 184 8.48 -6.44 11.96
CA PHE A 184 7.88 -6.33 10.64
C PHE A 184 7.40 -4.90 10.37
N ALA A 185 6.68 -4.29 11.31
CA ALA A 185 6.23 -2.90 11.20
C ALA A 185 7.39 -1.93 10.91
N ALA A 186 8.54 -2.11 11.57
CA ALA A 186 9.73 -1.29 11.37
C ALA A 186 10.45 -1.55 10.04
N THR A 187 10.30 -2.74 9.45
CA THR A 187 10.88 -3.05 8.13
C THR A 187 10.03 -2.57 6.96
N LEU A 188 8.74 -2.40 7.18
CA LEU A 188 7.82 -1.86 6.20
C LEU A 188 7.96 -0.35 6.22
N VAL A 189 8.69 0.21 5.26
CA VAL A 189 8.94 1.64 5.15
C VAL A 189 8.52 2.14 3.77
N LEU A 190 8.09 3.39 3.71
CA LEU A 190 7.91 4.09 2.44
C LEU A 190 9.23 4.15 1.66
N PRO A 191 9.18 4.23 0.31
CA PRO A 191 10.36 4.59 -0.47
C PRO A 191 10.92 5.93 0.04
N PRO A 192 12.26 6.09 0.13
CA PRO A 192 12.88 7.28 0.69
C PRO A 192 12.35 8.59 0.07
N GLU A 193 12.10 8.60 -1.24
CA GLU A 193 11.61 9.76 -1.98
C GLU A 193 10.18 10.14 -1.58
N VAL A 194 9.32 9.15 -1.32
CA VAL A 194 7.96 9.35 -0.85
C VAL A 194 7.98 9.90 0.57
N ARG A 195 8.78 9.29 1.45
CA ARG A 195 8.92 9.77 2.83
C ARG A 195 9.46 11.19 2.88
N GLN A 196 10.51 11.48 2.11
CA GLN A 196 11.09 12.82 2.04
C GLN A 196 10.08 13.85 1.52
N ALA A 197 9.32 13.51 0.48
CA ALA A 197 8.27 14.38 -0.05
C ALA A 197 7.13 14.65 0.94
N LEU A 198 6.80 13.66 1.79
CA LEU A 198 5.76 13.80 2.82
C LEU A 198 6.21 14.68 4.00
N MET A 199 7.47 14.53 4.41
CA MET A 199 7.99 15.11 5.65
C MET A 199 8.61 16.51 5.49
N GLN A 200 8.66 17.04 4.26
CA GLN A 200 8.93 18.46 3.97
C GLN A 200 7.71 19.31 4.31
#